data_AF-A0A8T2B2K8-F1
#
_entry.id   AF-A0A8T2B2K8-F1
#
_cell.length_a   1.000
_cell.length_b   1.000
_cell.length_c   1.000
_cell.angle_alpha   90.00
_cell.angle_beta   90.00
_cell.angle_gamma   90.00
#
_symmetry.space_group_name_H-M   'P 1'
#
loop_
_entity.id
_entity.type
_entity.pdbx_description
1 polymer ?
#
loop_
_entity_poly.entity_id
_entity_poly.type
_entity_poly.pdbx_seq_one_letter_code
_entity_poly.pdbx_strand_id
1 'polypeptide(L)'
;MGRNLTKLVFLVFFLRLLISSSCGESFNSDETRVCISKRGRFLPYESDGETPMPSSLEFKDLNLCKVFHGKTCCSASTLHSASLALENLATYGEATKDCLDFFELLECSICQPDVGIQSEPLRICASFCDRVFEACSDAYFSRNASNQDLVPCGASEGTIICGKASKWESNGTAFCYALGFTVQTAGDLTEEPCYGSKSSLEPVVETVIKTETFAWFQDLQKLVREMTLVQQISWVVTLFLIGTTVFNRRRYQQQIQAMIERDARRLMGNMNGNA
;
A
#
# COMPACT_ATOMS: atom_id res chain seq x y z
N MET A 1 -34.67 -26.93 14.21
CA MET A 1 -33.41 -26.16 14.40
C MET A 1 -32.19 -26.77 13.70
N GLY A 2 -32.07 -28.11 13.56
CA GLY A 2 -30.88 -28.77 12.97
C GLY A 2 -30.65 -28.66 11.45
N ARG A 3 -31.67 -28.32 10.64
CA ARG A 3 -31.55 -28.21 9.17
C ARG A 3 -30.83 -26.96 8.67
N ASN A 4 -30.75 -25.89 9.48
CA ASN A 4 -30.05 -24.66 9.11
C ASN A 4 -28.57 -24.70 9.49
N LEU A 5 -28.21 -25.42 10.56
CA LEU A 5 -26.82 -25.57 11.00
C LEU A 5 -26.00 -26.42 10.01
N THR A 6 -26.59 -27.50 9.50
CA THR A 6 -25.98 -28.35 8.45
C THR A 6 -25.78 -27.59 7.14
N LYS A 7 -26.73 -26.73 6.75
CA LYS A 7 -26.56 -25.85 5.58
C LYS A 7 -25.43 -24.84 5.77
N LEU A 8 -25.28 -24.26 6.96
CA LEU A 8 -24.22 -23.29 7.24
C LEU A 8 -22.84 -23.94 7.21
N VAL A 9 -22.71 -25.15 7.76
CA VAL A 9 -21.46 -25.94 7.72
C VAL A 9 -21.11 -26.34 6.28
N PHE A 10 -22.10 -26.77 5.49
CA PHE A 10 -21.90 -27.04 4.06
C PHE A 10 -21.44 -25.78 3.31
N LEU A 11 -22.06 -24.62 3.57
CA LEU A 11 -21.73 -23.36 2.91
C LEU A 11 -20.31 -22.89 3.22
N VAL A 12 -19.85 -23.08 4.47
CA VAL A 12 -18.46 -22.81 4.88
C VAL A 12 -17.47 -23.79 4.25
N PHE A 13 -17.83 -25.06 4.09
CA PHE A 13 -16.99 -26.06 3.42
C PHE A 13 -16.86 -25.80 1.90
N PHE A 14 -17.96 -25.40 1.25
CA PHE A 14 -17.94 -24.98 -0.16
C PHE A 14 -17.20 -23.66 -0.37
N LEU A 15 -17.27 -22.71 0.58
CA LEU A 15 -16.44 -21.50 0.56
C LEU A 15 -14.93 -21.83 0.59
N ARG A 16 -14.50 -22.85 1.35
CA ARG A 16 -13.10 -23.30 1.31
C ARG A 16 -12.70 -23.90 -0.03
N LEU A 17 -13.61 -24.60 -0.71
CA LEU A 17 -13.37 -25.18 -2.05
C LEU A 17 -13.37 -24.10 -3.15
N LEU A 18 -14.19 -23.06 -3.02
CA LEU A 18 -14.25 -21.94 -3.97
C LEU A 18 -13.03 -21.02 -3.89
N ILE A 19 -12.38 -20.89 -2.72
CA ILE A 19 -11.11 -20.16 -2.58
C ILE A 19 -9.94 -20.91 -3.27
N SER A 20 -10.10 -22.20 -3.58
CA SER A 20 -9.10 -22.98 -4.32
C SER A 20 -9.31 -22.98 -5.84
N SER A 21 -10.34 -22.31 -6.38
CA SER A 21 -10.65 -22.35 -7.81
C SER A 21 -11.14 -20.99 -8.33
N SER A 22 -10.18 -20.09 -8.57
CA SER A 22 -10.31 -18.80 -9.28
C SER A 22 -8.87 -18.26 -9.40
N CYS A 23 -8.19 -18.13 -10.55
CA CYS A 23 -8.55 -17.77 -11.92
C CYS A 23 -7.70 -18.62 -12.90
N GLY A 24 -8.10 -18.99 -14.13
CA GLY A 24 -8.75 -18.18 -15.17
C GLY A 24 -7.70 -17.24 -15.77
N GLU A 25 -6.80 -17.68 -16.64
CA GLU A 25 -6.92 -17.82 -18.11
C GLU A 25 -5.87 -16.89 -18.75
N SER A 26 -5.02 -17.49 -19.57
CA SER A 26 -3.85 -16.87 -20.19
C SER A 26 -4.27 -15.78 -21.19
N PHE A 27 -3.87 -14.54 -20.93
CA PHE A 27 -3.72 -13.55 -21.99
C PHE A 27 -2.48 -13.91 -22.81
N ASN A 28 -2.70 -14.61 -23.93
CA ASN A 28 -1.71 -14.72 -24.99
C ASN A 28 -1.62 -13.37 -25.72
N SER A 29 -0.59 -12.59 -25.42
CA SER A 29 0.04 -11.69 -26.38
C SER A 29 1.55 -11.85 -26.21
N ASP A 30 2.11 -12.71 -27.04
CA ASP A 30 3.50 -13.14 -27.05
C ASP A 30 4.40 -12.03 -27.62
N GLU A 31 4.78 -11.10 -26.76
CA GLU A 31 6.16 -10.64 -26.65
C GLU A 31 6.55 -10.92 -25.20
N THR A 32 7.55 -11.75 -24.97
CA THR A 32 8.07 -12.01 -23.63
C THR A 32 8.55 -10.71 -23.02
N ARG A 33 7.69 -10.06 -22.22
CA ARG A 33 8.02 -8.83 -21.48
C ARG A 33 9.02 -9.18 -20.38
N VAL A 34 10.29 -9.03 -20.71
CA VAL A 34 11.44 -9.27 -19.85
C VAL A 34 11.84 -7.99 -19.11
N CYS A 35 12.48 -8.13 -17.97
CA CYS A 35 13.05 -7.04 -17.20
C CYS A 35 14.23 -6.42 -17.96
N ILE A 36 14.27 -5.08 -18.00
CA ILE A 36 15.26 -4.29 -18.74
C ILE A 36 15.90 -3.31 -17.76
N SER A 37 17.19 -3.48 -17.50
CA SER A 37 17.96 -2.66 -16.58
C SER A 37 17.87 -1.18 -16.94
N LYS A 38 17.46 -0.38 -15.96
CA LYS A 38 17.35 1.07 -16.13
C LYS A 38 18.73 1.70 -16.02
N ARG A 39 19.01 2.66 -16.90
CA ARG A 39 20.18 3.55 -16.77
C ARG A 39 19.89 4.62 -15.71
N GLY A 40 20.92 5.14 -15.06
CA GLY A 40 20.80 6.23 -14.08
C GLY A 40 21.37 5.87 -12.72
N ARG A 41 20.67 6.25 -11.63
CA ARG A 41 21.10 6.02 -10.23
C ARG A 41 20.96 4.58 -9.73
N PHE A 42 20.26 3.72 -10.48
CA PHE A 42 19.96 2.37 -10.05
C PHE A 42 20.99 1.36 -10.56
N LEU A 43 21.20 0.30 -9.77
CA LEU A 43 21.97 -0.86 -10.21
C LEU A 43 21.21 -1.63 -11.30
N PRO A 44 21.92 -2.27 -12.24
CA PRO A 44 21.30 -3.18 -13.19
C PRO A 44 20.53 -4.30 -12.48
N TYR A 45 19.47 -4.78 -13.11
CA TYR A 45 18.74 -5.94 -12.61
C TYR A 45 19.59 -7.20 -12.77
N GLU A 46 19.57 -8.05 -11.75
CA GLU A 46 20.10 -9.41 -11.88
C GLU A 46 19.24 -10.27 -12.82
N SER A 47 17.94 -9.95 -12.88
CA SER A 47 16.94 -10.58 -13.76
C SER A 47 16.87 -9.94 -15.15
N ASP A 48 17.89 -9.20 -15.59
CA ASP A 48 17.92 -8.58 -16.91
C ASP A 48 17.75 -9.64 -18.01
N GLY A 49 16.76 -9.44 -18.89
CA GLY A 49 16.39 -10.43 -19.92
C GLY A 49 15.52 -11.59 -19.41
N GLU A 50 15.15 -11.63 -18.13
CA GLU A 50 14.21 -12.60 -17.57
C GLU A 50 12.81 -12.00 -17.39
N THR A 51 11.78 -12.83 -17.33
CA THR A 51 10.41 -12.35 -17.05
C THR A 51 10.25 -11.96 -15.58
N PRO A 52 9.46 -10.92 -15.23
CA PRO A 52 9.23 -10.55 -13.84
C PRO A 52 8.71 -11.72 -13.01
N MET A 53 9.43 -12.06 -11.95
CA MET A 53 9.17 -13.22 -11.10
C MET A 53 8.62 -12.79 -9.73
N PRO A 54 7.98 -13.71 -8.98
CA PRO A 54 7.74 -13.49 -7.56
C PRO A 54 9.05 -13.20 -6.83
N SER A 55 9.00 -12.27 -5.89
CA SER A 55 10.17 -11.92 -5.07
C SER A 55 10.77 -13.15 -4.37
N SER A 56 12.11 -13.19 -4.33
CA SER A 56 12.87 -14.20 -3.59
C SER A 56 12.56 -14.16 -2.10
N LEU A 57 12.89 -15.23 -1.37
CA LEU A 57 12.69 -15.24 0.08
C LEU A 57 13.48 -14.12 0.77
N GLU A 58 14.73 -13.90 0.34
CA GLU A 58 15.61 -12.84 0.84
C GLU A 58 15.04 -11.43 0.58
N PHE A 59 14.39 -11.22 -0.57
CA PHE A 59 13.67 -9.98 -0.85
C PHE A 59 12.47 -9.78 0.10
N LYS A 60 11.76 -10.86 0.43
CA LYS A 60 10.62 -10.80 1.36
C LYS A 60 11.06 -10.48 2.79
N ASP A 61 12.24 -10.95 3.19
CA ASP A 61 12.79 -10.76 4.53
C ASP A 61 13.28 -9.32 4.78
N LEU A 62 13.65 -8.58 3.72
CA LEU A 62 14.02 -7.16 3.80
C LEU A 62 12.88 -6.23 4.26
N ASN A 63 11.64 -6.73 4.32
CA ASN A 63 10.46 -5.96 4.75
C ASN A 63 10.27 -4.63 3.98
N LEU A 64 10.78 -4.55 2.76
CA LEU A 64 10.83 -3.36 1.93
C LEU A 64 10.22 -3.64 0.55
N CYS A 65 9.59 -2.65 -0.07
CA CYS A 65 8.92 -2.80 -1.37
C CYS A 65 7.85 -3.89 -1.36
N LYS A 66 7.16 -4.07 -0.23
CA LYS A 66 6.18 -5.16 0.00
C LYS A 66 5.10 -5.24 -1.08
N VAL A 67 4.76 -4.09 -1.64
CA VAL A 67 3.79 -3.92 -2.73
C VAL A 67 4.15 -4.75 -3.97
N PHE A 68 5.45 -4.98 -4.22
CA PHE A 68 5.94 -5.67 -5.41
C PHE A 68 6.33 -7.14 -5.16
N HIS A 69 6.00 -7.71 -3.99
CA HIS A 69 6.38 -9.10 -3.66
C HIS A 69 5.80 -10.16 -4.62
N GLY A 70 4.62 -9.90 -5.19
CA GLY A 70 3.93 -10.86 -6.06
C GLY A 70 4.55 -11.00 -7.45
N LYS A 71 5.12 -9.91 -7.97
CA LYS A 71 5.77 -9.84 -9.29
C LYS A 71 6.69 -8.62 -9.29
N THR A 72 7.98 -8.81 -9.57
CA THR A 72 9.00 -7.74 -9.56
C THR A 72 10.16 -8.08 -10.50
N CYS A 73 10.91 -7.06 -10.92
CA CYS A 73 12.19 -7.19 -11.60
C CYS A 73 13.40 -7.03 -10.64
N CYS A 74 13.16 -6.63 -9.39
CA CYS A 74 14.23 -6.45 -8.41
C CYS A 74 14.59 -7.74 -7.68
N SER A 75 15.89 -7.92 -7.40
CA SER A 75 16.40 -8.88 -6.43
C SER A 75 16.82 -8.18 -5.14
N ALA A 76 17.21 -8.94 -4.11
CA ALA A 76 17.65 -8.41 -2.82
C ALA A 76 18.89 -7.50 -2.96
N SER A 77 19.78 -7.81 -3.90
CA SER A 77 20.99 -7.02 -4.17
C SER A 77 20.66 -5.64 -4.74
N THR A 78 19.66 -5.54 -5.62
CA THR A 78 19.16 -4.25 -6.17
C THR A 78 18.54 -3.37 -5.08
N LEU A 79 18.03 -3.97 -4.00
CA LEU A 79 17.30 -3.27 -2.95
C LEU A 79 18.17 -2.79 -1.78
N HIS A 80 19.44 -3.18 -1.76
CA HIS A 80 20.34 -2.85 -0.65
C HIS A 80 20.51 -1.33 -0.47
N SER A 81 20.64 -0.58 -1.56
CA SER A 81 20.74 0.88 -1.53
C SER A 81 19.46 1.56 -1.02
N ALA A 82 18.30 1.07 -1.45
CA ALA A 82 17.00 1.55 -0.99
C ALA A 82 16.80 1.28 0.52
N SER A 83 17.18 0.08 0.99
CA SER A 83 17.13 -0.28 2.40
C SER A 83 18.02 0.63 3.25
N LEU A 84 19.26 0.84 2.82
CA LEU A 84 20.19 1.72 3.52
C LEU A 84 19.69 3.17 3.55
N ALA A 85 19.12 3.65 2.45
CA ALA A 85 18.55 4.99 2.37
C ALA A 85 17.41 5.17 3.38
N LEU A 86 16.48 4.21 3.48
CA LEU A 86 15.38 4.26 4.42
C LEU A 86 15.82 4.11 5.87
N GLU A 87 16.79 3.24 6.16
CA GLU A 87 17.37 3.11 7.49
C GLU A 87 18.02 4.42 7.95
N ASN A 88 18.78 5.05 7.06
CA ASN A 88 19.40 6.36 7.33
C ASN A 88 18.35 7.45 7.52
N LEU A 89 17.32 7.48 6.67
CA LEU A 89 16.23 8.44 6.76
C LEU A 89 15.44 8.29 8.07
N ALA A 90 15.24 7.05 8.53
CA ALA A 90 14.57 6.76 9.81
C ALA A 90 15.45 7.10 11.02
N THR A 91 16.76 6.80 10.94
CA THR A 91 17.67 6.88 12.10
C THR A 91 18.26 8.28 12.28
N TYR A 92 18.69 8.92 11.20
CA TYR A 92 19.40 10.20 11.21
C TYR A 92 18.64 11.31 10.48
N GLY A 93 17.74 10.94 9.58
CA GLY A 93 16.90 11.87 8.84
C GLY A 93 15.75 12.48 9.66
N GLU A 94 15.49 11.98 10.86
CA GLU A 94 14.32 12.35 11.70
C GLU A 94 13.00 12.30 10.91
N ALA A 95 12.89 11.39 9.95
CA ALA A 95 11.73 11.32 9.07
C ALA A 95 10.47 10.85 9.80
N THR A 96 9.35 11.46 9.44
CA THR A 96 8.02 11.00 9.87
C THR A 96 7.67 9.67 9.20
N LYS A 97 6.69 8.96 9.75
CA LYS A 97 6.17 7.74 9.13
C LYS A 97 5.70 8.00 7.69
N ASP A 98 4.99 9.10 7.46
CA ASP A 98 4.51 9.45 6.12
C ASP A 98 5.66 9.70 5.14
N CYS A 99 6.73 10.37 5.59
CA CYS A 99 7.94 10.54 4.78
C CYS A 99 8.55 9.19 4.42
N LEU A 100 8.72 8.29 5.39
CA LEU A 100 9.28 6.95 5.16
C LEU A 100 8.43 6.16 4.16
N ASP A 101 7.11 6.18 4.31
CA ASP A 101 6.19 5.42 3.44
C ASP A 101 6.23 5.97 1.99
N PHE A 102 6.23 7.30 1.80
CA PHE A 102 6.35 7.91 0.47
C PHE A 102 7.75 7.73 -0.14
N PHE A 103 8.79 7.80 0.67
CA PHE A 103 10.17 7.63 0.22
C PHE A 103 10.45 6.16 -0.16
N GLU A 104 9.88 5.20 0.57
CA GLU A 104 9.90 3.78 0.18
C GLU A 104 9.26 3.59 -1.19
N LEU A 105 8.06 4.14 -1.41
CA LEU A 105 7.40 4.04 -2.71
C LEU A 105 8.23 4.66 -3.85
N LEU A 106 8.98 5.72 -3.58
CA LEU A 106 9.87 6.36 -4.55
C LEU A 106 11.09 5.46 -4.87
N GLU A 107 11.78 4.94 -3.87
CA GLU A 107 12.94 4.05 -4.06
C GLU A 107 12.54 2.71 -4.71
N CYS A 108 11.35 2.19 -4.39
CA CYS A 108 10.80 0.95 -4.93
C CYS A 108 10.23 1.07 -6.35
N SER A 109 10.22 2.28 -6.94
CA SER A 109 9.63 2.54 -8.26
C SER A 109 10.20 1.65 -9.37
N ILE A 110 11.50 1.36 -9.31
CA ILE A 110 12.18 0.47 -10.25
C ILE A 110 11.72 -1.00 -10.12
N CYS A 111 11.11 -1.40 -9.01
CA CYS A 111 10.66 -2.76 -8.77
C CYS A 111 9.26 -3.03 -9.33
N GLN A 112 8.53 -1.99 -9.75
CA GLN A 112 7.24 -2.19 -10.40
C GLN A 112 7.45 -2.96 -11.74
N PRO A 113 6.74 -4.08 -11.97
CA PRO A 113 6.90 -4.86 -13.20
C PRO A 113 6.71 -4.05 -14.46
N ASP A 114 5.67 -3.22 -14.51
CA ASP A 114 5.38 -2.40 -15.69
C ASP A 114 6.48 -1.38 -15.96
N VAL A 115 7.16 -0.89 -14.92
CA VAL A 115 8.34 -0.03 -15.08
C VAL A 115 9.53 -0.85 -15.55
N GLY A 116 9.81 -1.98 -14.90
CA GLY A 116 10.98 -2.81 -15.15
C GLY A 116 11.02 -3.42 -16.54
N ILE A 117 9.87 -3.64 -17.19
CA ILE A 117 9.80 -4.18 -18.56
C ILE A 117 9.82 -3.11 -19.66
N GLN A 118 9.70 -1.83 -19.32
CA GLN A 118 9.76 -0.74 -20.31
C GLN A 118 11.21 -0.47 -20.72
N SER A 119 11.47 -0.15 -21.98
CA SER A 119 12.80 0.30 -22.41
C SER A 119 13.05 1.78 -22.10
N GLU A 120 11.97 2.56 -21.93
CA GLU A 120 12.05 4.00 -21.65
C GLU A 120 12.62 4.26 -20.24
N PRO A 121 13.39 5.34 -20.06
CA PRO A 121 13.85 5.77 -18.73
C PRO A 121 12.67 5.97 -17.77
N LEU A 122 12.88 5.57 -16.51
CA LEU A 122 11.88 5.75 -15.47
C LEU A 122 11.68 7.24 -15.16
N ARG A 123 10.51 7.75 -15.51
CA ARG A 123 10.06 9.11 -15.18
C ARG A 123 9.06 9.07 -14.02
N ILE A 124 9.31 9.89 -13.01
CA ILE A 124 8.43 10.08 -11.87
C ILE A 124 7.45 11.22 -12.18
N CYS A 125 6.19 11.08 -11.82
CA CYS A 125 5.23 12.17 -11.98
C CYS A 125 5.58 13.34 -11.03
N ALA A 126 5.56 14.57 -11.55
CA ALA A 126 5.75 15.77 -10.72
C ALA A 126 4.81 15.80 -9.50
N SER A 127 3.54 15.41 -9.70
CA SER A 127 2.55 15.35 -8.61
C SER A 127 2.87 14.32 -7.53
N PHE A 128 3.59 13.24 -7.85
CA PHE A 128 4.07 12.29 -6.85
C PHE A 128 5.29 12.85 -6.12
N CYS A 129 6.22 13.48 -6.85
CA CYS A 129 7.35 14.18 -6.25
C CYS A 129 6.92 15.27 -5.26
N ASP A 130 5.86 16.02 -5.56
CA ASP A 130 5.29 17.00 -4.65
C ASP A 130 4.79 16.36 -3.34
N ARG A 131 4.13 15.19 -3.40
CA ARG A 131 3.70 14.45 -2.21
C ARG A 131 4.88 13.94 -1.39
N VAL A 132 5.91 13.41 -2.05
CA VAL A 132 7.13 12.95 -1.36
C VAL A 132 7.80 14.13 -0.66
N PHE A 133 7.97 15.27 -1.34
CA PHE A 133 8.59 16.45 -0.76
C PHE A 133 7.77 17.06 0.37
N GLU A 134 6.44 17.12 0.23
CA GLU A 134 5.55 17.57 1.30
C GLU A 134 5.70 16.70 2.55
N ALA A 135 5.74 15.38 2.40
CA ALA A 135 5.92 14.47 3.53
C ALA A 135 7.33 14.58 4.15
N CYS A 136 8.35 14.79 3.33
CA CYS A 136 9.76 14.76 3.74
C CYS A 136 10.40 16.14 3.93
N SER A 137 9.65 17.25 3.83
CA SER A 137 10.19 18.61 3.83
C SER A 137 10.99 18.96 5.09
N ASP A 138 10.63 18.33 6.21
CA ASP A 138 11.27 18.50 7.52
C ASP A 138 12.34 17.47 7.84
N ALA A 139 12.47 16.40 7.04
CA ALA A 139 13.48 15.38 7.22
C ALA A 139 14.86 15.86 6.74
N TYR A 140 15.92 15.34 7.35
CA TYR A 140 17.30 15.74 7.11
C TYR A 140 17.96 14.94 5.98
N PHE A 141 18.47 15.70 5.01
CA PHE A 141 19.23 15.20 3.87
C PHE A 141 20.60 15.88 3.82
N SER A 142 21.51 15.28 3.08
CA SER A 142 22.80 15.85 2.76
C SER A 142 23.12 15.62 1.30
N ARG A 143 24.12 16.36 0.80
CA ARG A 143 24.59 16.21 -0.58
C ARG A 143 25.70 15.16 -0.62
N ASN A 144 25.53 14.13 -1.43
CA ASN A 144 26.54 13.12 -1.67
C ASN A 144 27.73 13.76 -2.39
N ALA A 145 28.94 13.58 -1.84
CA ALA A 145 30.17 14.17 -2.38
C ALA A 145 30.49 13.70 -3.81
N SER A 146 30.06 12.49 -4.18
CA SER A 146 30.46 11.83 -5.44
C SER A 146 29.67 12.31 -6.64
N ASN A 147 28.34 12.41 -6.51
CA ASN A 147 27.43 12.73 -7.62
C ASN A 147 26.61 14.00 -7.38
N GLN A 148 26.79 14.66 -6.23
CA GLN A 148 26.04 15.86 -5.82
C GLN A 148 24.53 15.60 -5.63
N ASP A 149 24.07 14.35 -5.64
CA ASP A 149 22.66 14.02 -5.37
C ASP A 149 22.37 14.16 -3.86
N LEU A 150 21.14 14.50 -3.53
CA LEU A 150 20.64 14.41 -2.16
C LEU A 150 20.51 12.95 -1.76
N VAL A 151 20.97 12.66 -0.55
CA VAL A 151 20.82 11.38 0.12
C VAL A 151 20.30 11.62 1.53
N PRO A 152 19.54 10.69 2.11
CA PRO A 152 19.21 10.76 3.53
C PRO A 152 20.47 10.97 4.37
N CYS A 153 20.38 11.84 5.38
CA CYS A 153 21.50 12.03 6.31
C CYS A 153 21.88 10.67 6.91
N GLY A 154 23.17 10.39 7.06
CA GLY A 154 23.68 9.10 7.53
C GLY A 154 24.78 9.26 8.57
N ALA A 155 25.18 8.15 9.18
CA ALA A 155 26.14 8.05 10.29
C ALA A 155 27.58 8.52 9.99
N SER A 156 27.84 9.01 8.78
CA SER A 156 29.18 9.25 8.26
C SER A 156 30.02 10.19 9.13
N GLU A 157 31.21 9.71 9.50
CA GLU A 157 32.20 10.42 10.30
C GLU A 157 32.91 11.49 9.47
N GLY A 158 32.35 12.70 9.43
CA GLY A 158 33.03 13.90 8.92
C GLY A 158 32.13 14.84 8.12
N THR A 159 32.20 16.14 8.45
CA THR A 159 31.62 17.35 7.81
C THR A 159 30.53 17.18 6.74
N ILE A 160 29.55 16.34 6.98
CA ILE A 160 28.34 16.26 6.16
C ILE A 160 27.37 17.25 6.75
N ILE A 161 27.17 18.36 6.04
CA ILE A 161 26.16 19.34 6.40
C ILE A 161 24.82 18.70 6.11
N CYS A 162 24.14 18.26 7.17
CA CYS A 162 22.76 17.83 7.08
C CYS A 162 21.85 19.05 7.24
N GLY A 163 20.83 19.10 6.38
CA GLY A 163 19.83 20.14 6.39
C GLY A 163 18.48 19.56 6.03
N LYS A 164 17.40 20.21 6.48
CA LYS A 164 16.05 19.81 6.10
C LYS A 164 15.89 19.83 4.57
N ALA A 165 15.10 18.91 4.00
CA ALA A 165 14.82 18.89 2.57
C ALA A 165 14.36 20.26 2.03
N SER A 166 13.50 20.96 2.79
CA SER A 166 13.03 22.32 2.50
C SER A 166 14.09 23.42 2.50
N LYS A 167 15.30 23.13 3.00
CA LYS A 167 16.47 24.02 2.91
C LYS A 167 17.32 23.76 1.68
N TRP A 168 17.27 22.54 1.14
CA TRP A 168 17.96 22.19 -0.08
C TRP A 168 17.15 22.57 -1.30
N GLU A 169 15.85 22.27 -1.30
CA GLU A 169 14.98 22.44 -2.45
C GLU A 169 13.67 23.13 -2.05
N SER A 170 13.04 23.78 -3.03
CA SER A 170 11.84 24.62 -2.81
C SER A 170 10.53 23.96 -3.23
N ASN A 171 10.59 22.88 -4.02
CA ASN A 171 9.42 22.18 -4.56
C ASN A 171 9.75 20.70 -4.83
N GLY A 172 8.71 19.88 -5.01
CA GLY A 172 8.88 18.44 -5.15
C GLY A 172 9.57 18.01 -6.42
N THR A 173 9.31 18.68 -7.54
CA THR A 173 9.98 18.39 -8.81
C THR A 173 11.50 18.56 -8.68
N ALA A 174 11.95 19.69 -8.13
CA ALA A 174 13.37 19.94 -7.86
C ALA A 174 13.95 18.94 -6.85
N PHE A 175 13.17 18.58 -5.82
CA PHE A 175 13.57 17.56 -4.85
C PHE A 175 13.83 16.18 -5.47
N CYS A 176 12.93 15.69 -6.33
CA CYS A 176 13.14 14.44 -7.06
C CYS A 176 14.36 14.48 -7.98
N TYR A 177 14.57 15.59 -8.70
CA TYR A 177 15.79 15.77 -9.51
C TYR A 177 17.05 15.75 -8.64
N ALA A 178 17.01 16.43 -7.49
CA ALA A 178 18.12 16.45 -6.55
C ALA A 178 18.40 15.05 -5.98
N LEU A 179 17.38 14.20 -5.82
CA LEU A 179 17.54 12.78 -5.47
C LEU A 179 18.03 11.91 -6.66
N GLY A 180 18.31 12.49 -7.84
CA GLY A 180 18.80 11.77 -9.01
C GLY A 180 17.72 11.04 -9.82
N PHE A 181 16.43 11.40 -9.64
CA PHE A 181 15.34 10.88 -10.46
C PHE A 181 15.07 11.78 -11.67
N THR A 182 14.53 11.19 -12.73
CA THR A 182 13.96 11.98 -13.84
C THR A 182 12.47 12.22 -13.58
N VAL A 183 12.01 13.45 -13.81
CA VAL A 183 10.62 13.86 -13.55
C VAL A 183 9.93 14.23 -14.86
N GLN A 184 8.67 13.83 -15.02
CA GLN A 184 7.82 14.28 -16.12
C GLN A 184 7.29 15.68 -15.82
N THR A 185 7.55 16.64 -16.72
CA THR A 185 7.12 18.03 -16.57
C THR A 185 5.88 18.31 -17.43
N ALA A 186 5.07 19.30 -17.04
CA ALA A 186 3.84 19.66 -17.74
C ALA A 186 4.03 20.14 -19.20
N GLY A 187 5.26 20.33 -19.66
CA GLY A 187 5.61 20.64 -21.05
C GLY A 187 5.77 19.42 -21.95
N ASP A 188 5.87 18.22 -21.39
CA ASP A 188 5.81 16.95 -22.14
C ASP A 188 4.35 16.70 -22.53
N LEU A 189 3.95 17.20 -23.69
CA LEU A 189 2.62 16.97 -24.32
C LEU A 189 2.44 15.53 -24.82
N THR A 190 3.39 14.63 -24.57
CA THR A 190 3.24 13.21 -24.81
C THR A 190 2.55 12.60 -23.59
N GLU A 191 1.43 11.92 -23.81
CA GLU A 191 0.71 11.11 -22.81
C GLU A 191 1.52 9.87 -22.38
N GLU A 192 2.82 10.02 -22.17
CA GLU A 192 3.67 8.94 -21.69
C GLU A 192 3.37 8.70 -20.20
N PRO A 193 3.15 7.44 -19.80
CA PRO A 193 2.80 7.13 -18.42
C PRO A 193 4.01 7.36 -17.50
N CYS A 194 3.85 8.22 -16.49
CA CYS A 194 4.82 8.41 -15.42
C CYS A 194 4.46 7.57 -14.17
N TYR A 195 5.47 7.21 -13.39
CA TYR A 195 5.32 6.51 -12.13
C TYR A 195 4.77 7.44 -11.04
N GLY A 196 3.78 6.97 -10.29
CA GLY A 196 3.13 7.74 -9.22
C GLY A 196 1.88 8.52 -9.65
N SER A 197 1.43 8.33 -10.90
CA SER A 197 0.12 8.74 -11.38
C SER A 197 -0.96 7.89 -10.72
N LYS A 198 -2.18 8.43 -10.57
CA LYS A 198 -3.29 7.73 -9.91
C LYS A 198 -3.57 6.36 -10.55
N SER A 199 -3.40 6.24 -11.87
CA SER A 199 -3.50 5.00 -12.65
C SER A 199 -2.35 4.01 -12.42
N SER A 200 -1.12 4.48 -12.18
CA SER A 200 0.01 3.61 -11.81
C SER A 200 -0.05 3.13 -10.35
N LEU A 201 -0.79 3.85 -9.49
CA LEU A 201 -0.95 3.56 -8.06
C LEU A 201 -2.32 2.94 -7.71
N GLU A 202 -3.25 2.83 -8.67
CA GLU A 202 -4.56 2.20 -8.45
C GLU A 202 -4.50 0.74 -7.99
N PRO A 203 -3.54 -0.11 -8.44
CA PRO A 203 -3.31 -1.41 -7.80
C PRO A 203 -2.57 -1.31 -6.44
N VAL A 204 -2.01 -0.14 -6.09
CA VAL A 204 -1.11 0.09 -4.94
C VAL A 204 -1.84 0.69 -3.72
N VAL A 205 -2.78 1.62 -3.91
CA VAL A 205 -3.52 2.24 -2.79
C VAL A 205 -4.53 1.26 -2.19
N GLU A 206 -5.13 0.40 -3.03
CA GLU A 206 -6.02 -0.66 -2.54
C GLU A 206 -5.26 -1.75 -1.78
N THR A 207 -3.95 -1.93 -2.02
CA THR A 207 -3.11 -2.86 -1.26
C THR A 207 -2.57 -2.25 0.03
N VAL A 208 -2.22 -0.97 0.11
CA VAL A 208 -1.76 -0.33 1.36
C VAL A 208 -2.89 -0.19 2.40
N ILE A 209 -4.08 0.27 1.98
CA ILE A 209 -5.27 0.32 2.87
C ILE A 209 -5.67 -1.11 3.29
N LYS A 210 -5.49 -2.08 2.40
CA LYS A 210 -5.68 -3.50 2.69
C LYS A 210 -4.57 -4.08 3.56
N THR A 211 -3.36 -3.51 3.60
CA THR A 211 -2.22 -4.02 4.38
C THR A 211 -2.35 -3.67 5.86
N GLU A 212 -2.84 -2.47 6.21
CA GLU A 212 -3.14 -2.15 7.62
C GLU A 212 -4.33 -2.97 8.15
N THR A 213 -5.36 -3.20 7.32
CA THR A 213 -6.43 -4.13 7.68
C THR A 213 -5.94 -5.59 7.67
N PHE A 214 -5.03 -5.98 6.77
CA PHE A 214 -4.47 -7.34 6.71
C PHE A 214 -3.52 -7.67 7.85
N ALA A 215 -2.76 -6.72 8.40
CA ALA A 215 -1.89 -6.96 9.55
C ALA A 215 -2.73 -7.47 10.75
N TRP A 216 -3.88 -6.84 10.99
CA TRP A 216 -4.89 -7.32 11.93
C TRP A 216 -5.49 -8.69 11.51
N PHE A 217 -5.82 -8.90 10.23
CA PHE A 217 -6.34 -10.20 9.77
C PHE A 217 -5.31 -11.33 9.80
N GLN A 218 -4.01 -11.06 9.71
CA GLN A 218 -2.94 -12.06 9.77
C GLN A 218 -2.78 -12.62 11.19
N ASP A 219 -2.83 -11.75 12.20
CA ASP A 219 -2.89 -12.19 13.61
C ASP A 219 -4.14 -13.00 13.89
N LEU A 220 -5.30 -12.61 13.34
CA LEU A 220 -6.52 -13.41 13.41
C LEU A 220 -6.42 -14.74 12.65
N GLN A 221 -5.77 -14.77 11.48
CA GLN A 221 -5.58 -16.00 10.71
C GLN A 221 -4.65 -16.98 11.44
N LYS A 222 -3.60 -16.49 12.11
CA LYS A 222 -2.73 -17.31 12.96
C LYS A 222 -3.50 -17.90 14.13
N LEU A 223 -4.29 -17.07 14.82
CA LEU A 223 -5.22 -17.49 15.88
C LEU A 223 -6.25 -18.53 15.39
N VAL A 224 -6.78 -18.40 14.18
CA VAL A 224 -7.75 -19.35 13.59
C VAL A 224 -7.09 -20.65 13.13
N ARG A 225 -5.83 -20.60 12.69
CA ARG A 225 -5.08 -21.77 12.19
C ARG A 225 -4.57 -22.67 13.32
N GLU A 226 -4.32 -22.11 14.50
CA GLU A 226 -3.94 -22.86 15.71
C GLU A 226 -5.15 -23.34 16.55
N MET A 227 -6.37 -22.89 16.21
CA MET A 227 -7.57 -23.26 16.97
C MET A 227 -8.04 -24.69 16.70
N THR A 228 -8.23 -25.45 17.78
CA THR A 228 -8.82 -26.79 17.74
C THR A 228 -10.31 -26.73 17.34
N LEU A 229 -10.85 -27.83 16.79
CA LEU A 229 -12.25 -27.92 16.32
C LEU A 229 -13.28 -27.52 17.41
N VAL A 230 -12.98 -27.78 18.69
CA VAL A 230 -13.84 -27.44 19.83
C VAL A 230 -13.88 -25.91 20.04
N GLN A 231 -12.75 -25.23 19.90
CA GLN A 231 -12.70 -23.78 20.00
C GLN A 231 -13.48 -23.13 18.84
N GLN A 232 -13.35 -23.64 17.61
CA GLN A 232 -14.07 -23.10 16.46
C GLN A 232 -15.60 -23.14 16.65
N ILE A 233 -16.14 -24.23 17.20
CA ILE A 233 -17.59 -24.34 17.48
C ILE A 233 -18.01 -23.32 18.56
N SER A 234 -17.19 -23.13 19.60
CA SER A 234 -17.46 -22.16 20.67
C SER A 234 -17.58 -20.72 20.15
N TRP A 235 -16.65 -20.30 19.27
CA TRP A 235 -16.69 -18.95 18.67
C TRP A 235 -17.91 -18.73 17.78
N VAL A 236 -18.32 -19.73 17.01
CA VAL A 236 -19.51 -19.64 16.15
C VAL A 236 -20.78 -19.49 16.97
N VAL A 237 -20.92 -20.23 18.08
CA VAL A 237 -22.06 -20.10 19.00
C VAL A 237 -22.09 -18.71 19.64
N THR A 238 -20.94 -18.21 20.10
CA THR A 238 -20.84 -16.88 20.70
C THR A 238 -21.21 -15.77 19.71
N LEU A 239 -20.70 -15.82 18.47
CA LEU A 239 -21.04 -14.82 17.44
C LEU A 239 -22.52 -14.88 17.05
N PHE A 240 -23.12 -16.07 17.02
CA PHE A 240 -24.55 -16.22 16.74
C PHE A 240 -25.42 -15.63 17.87
N LEU A 241 -25.06 -15.86 19.13
CA LEU A 241 -25.75 -15.27 20.28
C LEU A 241 -25.63 -13.74 20.31
N ILE A 242 -24.45 -13.20 19.99
CA ILE A 242 -24.24 -11.75 19.88
C ILE A 242 -25.05 -11.18 18.69
N GLY A 243 -25.03 -11.83 17.53
CA GLY A 243 -25.77 -11.39 16.36
C GLY A 243 -27.29 -11.33 16.59
N THR A 244 -27.85 -12.34 17.27
CA THR A 244 -29.29 -12.39 17.58
C THR A 244 -29.70 -11.32 18.61
N THR A 245 -28.88 -11.07 19.64
CA THR A 245 -29.15 -10.01 20.62
C THR A 245 -29.09 -8.61 20.00
N VAL A 246 -28.10 -8.35 19.15
CA VAL A 246 -27.97 -7.08 18.42
C VAL A 246 -29.14 -6.88 17.44
N PHE A 247 -29.51 -7.93 16.69
CA PHE A 247 -30.64 -7.86 15.77
C PHE A 247 -31.95 -7.57 16.49
N ASN A 248 -32.21 -8.27 17.61
CA ASN A 248 -33.39 -8.04 18.43
C ASN A 248 -33.39 -6.63 19.03
N ARG A 249 -32.25 -6.13 19.52
CA ARG A 249 -32.11 -4.77 20.04
C ARG A 249 -32.35 -3.71 18.97
N ARG A 250 -31.84 -3.91 17.74
CA ARG A 250 -32.05 -3.00 16.61
C ARG A 250 -33.52 -2.97 16.19
N ARG A 251 -34.18 -4.13 16.16
CA ARG A 251 -35.61 -4.21 15.85
C ARG A 251 -36.47 -3.52 16.91
N TYR A 252 -36.12 -3.67 18.18
CA TYR A 252 -36.77 -2.98 19.30
C TYR A 252 -36.59 -1.46 19.22
N GLN A 253 -35.38 -0.99 18.90
CA GLN A 253 -35.10 0.44 18.70
C GLN A 253 -35.90 1.04 17.53
N GLN A 254 -36.01 0.33 16.41
CA GLN A 254 -36.82 0.75 15.26
C GLN A 254 -38.31 0.88 15.62
N GLN A 255 -38.84 -0.03 16.45
CA GLN A 255 -40.22 0.04 16.93
C GLN A 255 -40.46 1.26 17.84
N ILE A 256 -39.51 1.58 18.72
CA ILE A 256 -39.60 2.76 19.59
C ILE A 256 -39.58 4.07 18.78
N GLN A 257 -38.68 4.19 17.79
CA GLN A 257 -38.61 5.38 16.94
C GLN A 257 -39.92 5.64 16.19
N ALA A 258 -40.56 4.59 15.68
CA ALA A 258 -41.85 4.70 15.00
C ALA A 258 -43.01 5.13 15.92
N MET A 259 -42.93 4.83 17.23
CA MET A 259 -43.92 5.31 18.21
C MET A 259 -43.72 6.79 18.54
N ILE A 260 -42.47 7.22 18.78
CA ILE A 260 -42.15 8.63 19.08
C ILE A 260 -42.54 9.55 17.92
N GLU A 261 -42.31 9.13 16.67
CA GLU A 261 -42.66 9.93 15.49
C GLU A 261 -44.17 10.12 15.33
N ARG A 262 -44.98 9.11 15.70
CA ARG A 262 -46.45 9.22 15.67
C ARG A 262 -46.97 10.19 16.73
N ASP A 263 -46.41 10.15 17.93
CA ASP A 263 -46.81 11.07 18.99
C ASP A 263 -46.36 12.51 18.70
N ALA A 264 -45.18 12.70 18.11
CA ALA A 264 -44.72 14.02 17.64
C ALA A 264 -45.67 14.61 16.57
N ARG A 265 -46.12 13.80 15.61
CA ARG A 265 -47.10 14.22 14.58
C ARG A 265 -48.46 14.59 15.18
N ARG A 266 -48.92 13.87 16.21
CA ARG A 266 -50.17 14.20 16.92
C ARG A 266 -50.09 15.53 17.67
N LEU A 267 -48.96 15.81 18.34
CA LEU A 267 -48.74 17.06 19.05
C LEU A 267 -48.69 18.25 18.09
N MET A 268 -47.99 18.13 16.96
CA MET A 268 -47.96 19.17 15.92
C MET A 268 -49.33 19.41 15.28
N GLY A 269 -50.12 18.35 15.05
CA GLY A 269 -51.49 18.46 14.55
C GLY A 269 -52.43 19.20 15.50
N ASN A 270 -52.33 18.93 16.80
CA ASN A 270 -53.13 19.62 17.83
C ASN A 270 -52.74 21.09 18.01
N MET A 271 -51.46 21.46 17.80
CA MET A 271 -51.03 22.86 17.88
C MET A 271 -51.56 23.72 16.72
N ASN A 272 -51.69 23.14 15.53
CA ASN A 272 -52.22 23.86 14.35
C ASN A 272 -53.76 23.94 14.32
N GLY A 273 -54.48 23.18 15.16
CA GLY A 273 -55.94 23.22 15.26
C GLY A 273 -56.49 24.26 16.25
N ASN A 274 -55.63 24.93 17.01
CA ASN A 274 -55.99 25.90 18.05
C ASN A 274 -55.58 27.36 17.71
N ALA A 275 -55.36 27.66 16.43
CA ALA A 275 -55.08 29.01 15.92
C ALA A 275 -56.28 29.58 15.14
#